data_AF-A0A7S2JDP1-F1
#
_entry.id   AF-A0A7S2JDP1-F1
#
_cell.length_a   1.000
_cell.length_b   1.000
_cell.length_c   1.000
_cell.angle_alpha   90.00
_cell.angle_beta   90.00
_cell.angle_gamma   90.00
#
_symmetry.space_group_name_H-M   'P 1'
#
loop_
_entity.id
_entity.type
_entity.pdbx_description
1 polymer ?
#
loop_
_entity_poly.entity_id
_entity_poly.type
_entity_poly.pdbx_seq_one_letter_code
_entity_poly.pdbx_strand_id
1 'polypeptide(L)'
;VDCALRAPPHNVVARTFNISNDEPVRLWAATAQLAQRLALPFPTTSRPWFACLAWAWGCQMLWRGLQKAGLMSHTAEPPLSMFTLNAVGRHSVLDTTAARRDLGYSPIVSMRQGLCGLASHHLAERSSGSGASFSAAASTSTSVGDPLLLSERAAQTPLAPAVVFTETAVYSVLFLRLHLYGHVLVAIVAVVCDVIYAILQQREASAPIKVSPRSFRSDGQWLSFSAWILVLAAIYRFF
;
A
#
# COMPACT_ATOMS: atom_id res chain seq x y z
N VAL A 1 -9.32 8.53 -29.87
CA VAL A 1 -8.91 7.54 -30.89
C VAL A 1 -9.08 8.12 -32.29
N ASP A 2 -10.22 8.75 -32.60
CA ASP A 2 -10.48 9.44 -33.87
C ASP A 2 -9.39 10.40 -34.35
N CYS A 3 -8.80 11.18 -33.45
CA CYS A 3 -7.72 12.12 -33.80
C CYS A 3 -6.48 11.40 -34.37
N ALA A 4 -6.14 10.22 -33.85
CA ALA A 4 -5.03 9.42 -34.35
C ALA A 4 -5.35 8.79 -35.72
N LEU A 5 -6.61 8.43 -35.98
CA LEU A 5 -7.04 7.87 -37.26
C LEU A 5 -7.06 8.91 -38.40
N ARG A 6 -7.22 10.20 -38.06
CA ARG A 6 -7.26 11.30 -39.04
C ARG A 6 -5.91 11.99 -39.25
N ALA A 7 -4.92 11.67 -38.42
CA ALA A 7 -3.61 12.30 -38.48
C ALA A 7 -2.81 11.82 -39.71
N PRO A 8 -1.99 12.68 -40.34
CA PRO A 8 -1.21 12.31 -41.51
C PRO A 8 -0.23 11.16 -41.20
N PRO A 9 -0.15 10.08 -42.00
CA PRO A 9 0.65 8.89 -41.67
C PRO A 9 2.12 9.19 -41.34
N HIS A 10 2.74 10.11 -42.09
CA HIS A 10 4.12 10.53 -41.91
C HIS A 10 4.39 11.22 -40.55
N ASN A 11 3.36 11.72 -39.88
CA ASN A 11 3.46 12.35 -38.55
C ASN A 11 3.32 11.37 -37.39
N VAL A 12 2.86 10.14 -37.63
CA VAL A 12 2.43 9.21 -36.56
C VAL A 12 3.22 7.91 -36.56
N VAL A 13 3.67 7.43 -37.73
CA VAL A 13 4.38 6.15 -37.86
C VAL A 13 5.62 6.11 -36.96
N ALA A 14 5.72 5.03 -36.17
CA ALA A 14 6.82 4.77 -35.23
C ALA A 14 7.04 5.86 -34.16
N ARG A 15 6.03 6.67 -33.85
CA ARG A 15 6.09 7.67 -32.77
C ARG A 15 5.26 7.24 -31.56
N THR A 16 5.72 7.64 -30.38
CA THR A 16 5.00 7.48 -29.12
C THR A 16 4.46 8.82 -28.66
N PHE A 17 3.19 8.85 -28.26
CA PHE A 17 2.52 10.06 -27.80
C PHE A 17 1.96 9.82 -26.41
N ASN A 18 2.14 10.79 -25.50
CA ASN A 18 1.45 10.75 -24.22
C ASN A 18 0.04 11.34 -24.38
N ILE A 19 -0.95 10.63 -23.86
CA ILE A 19 -2.34 11.07 -23.84
C ILE A 19 -2.73 11.29 -22.38
N SER A 20 -3.14 12.52 -22.07
CA SER A 20 -3.57 12.92 -20.73
C SER A 20 -4.60 14.04 -20.80
N ASN A 21 -5.18 14.45 -19.68
CA ASN A 21 -6.18 15.51 -19.60
C ASN A 21 -5.60 16.93 -19.71
N ASP A 22 -4.27 17.08 -19.86
CA ASP A 22 -3.55 18.36 -19.98
C ASP A 22 -3.76 19.32 -18.79
N GLU A 23 -4.27 18.79 -17.67
CA GLU A 23 -4.56 19.52 -16.45
C GLU A 23 -3.71 18.90 -15.32
N PRO A 24 -2.63 19.56 -14.86
CA PRO A 24 -1.85 19.07 -13.73
C PRO A 24 -2.69 19.23 -12.46
N VAL A 25 -3.09 18.09 -11.87
CA VAL A 25 -3.89 18.06 -10.65
C VAL A 25 -3.12 17.39 -9.52
N ARG A 26 -3.18 18.00 -8.33
CA ARG A 26 -2.65 17.36 -7.11
C ARG A 26 -3.52 16.15 -6.77
N LEU A 27 -2.93 14.96 -6.83
CA LEU A 27 -3.63 13.70 -6.56
C LEU A 27 -4.45 13.77 -5.26
N TRP A 28 -3.84 14.22 -4.16
CA TRP A 28 -4.51 14.30 -2.86
C TRP A 28 -5.73 15.23 -2.86
N ALA A 29 -5.68 16.33 -3.61
CA ALA A 29 -6.81 17.24 -3.75
C ALA A 29 -7.94 16.62 -4.58
N ALA A 30 -7.61 15.87 -5.64
CA ALA A 30 -8.59 15.13 -6.42
C ALA A 30 -9.24 14.00 -5.60
N THR A 31 -8.45 13.25 -4.82
CA THR A 31 -8.95 12.21 -3.93
C THR A 31 -9.85 12.79 -2.84
N ALA A 32 -9.49 13.93 -2.25
CA ALA A 32 -10.33 14.62 -1.27
C ALA A 32 -11.69 15.03 -1.87
N GLN A 33 -11.69 15.61 -3.08
CA GLN A 33 -12.93 15.97 -3.79
C GLN A 33 -13.80 14.74 -4.09
N LEU A 34 -13.18 13.62 -4.47
CA LEU A 34 -13.91 12.38 -4.72
C LEU A 34 -14.51 11.80 -3.43
N ALA A 35 -13.73 11.75 -2.35
CA ALA A 35 -14.20 11.28 -1.04
C ALA A 35 -15.38 12.13 -0.53
N GLN A 36 -15.30 13.46 -0.67
CA GLN A 36 -16.39 14.37 -0.31
C GLN A 36 -17.67 14.06 -1.10
N ARG A 37 -17.58 13.83 -2.42
CA ARG A 37 -18.73 13.49 -3.27
C ARG A 37 -19.37 12.16 -2.94
N LEU A 38 -18.57 11.20 -2.47
CA LEU A 38 -19.03 9.88 -2.06
C LEU A 38 -19.44 9.81 -0.58
N ALA A 39 -19.38 10.94 0.15
CA ALA A 39 -19.59 11.01 1.59
C ALA A 39 -18.71 10.01 2.39
N LEU A 40 -17.46 9.81 1.95
CA LEU A 40 -16.49 8.93 2.58
C LEU A 40 -15.52 9.72 3.47
N PRO A 41 -15.07 9.14 4.60
CA PRO A 41 -14.01 9.75 5.40
C PRO A 41 -12.72 9.83 4.58
N PHE A 42 -12.07 11.00 4.60
CA PHE A 42 -10.82 11.22 3.90
C PHE A 42 -9.64 11.11 4.89
N PRO A 43 -8.65 10.25 4.64
CA PRO A 43 -7.47 10.15 5.51
C PRO A 43 -6.67 11.45 5.47
N THR A 44 -6.25 11.95 6.64
CA THR A 44 -5.43 13.17 6.76
C THR A 44 -3.99 12.88 7.19
N THR A 45 -3.70 11.62 7.57
CA THR A 45 -2.39 11.24 8.10
C THR A 45 -1.41 10.93 6.99
N SER A 46 -0.24 11.55 7.03
CA SER A 46 0.91 11.19 6.19
C SER A 46 1.79 10.17 6.89
N ARG A 47 2.43 9.30 6.10
CA ARG A 47 3.40 8.32 6.58
C ARG A 47 4.74 8.55 5.88
N PRO A 48 5.87 8.29 6.56
CA PRO A 48 7.18 8.47 5.94
C PRO A 48 7.36 7.49 4.77
N TRP A 49 7.93 7.98 3.68
CA TRP A 49 8.10 7.23 2.42
C TRP A 49 8.71 5.84 2.62
N PHE A 50 9.77 5.74 3.43
CA PHE A 50 10.45 4.47 3.70
C PHE A 50 9.56 3.44 4.41
N ALA A 51 8.63 3.87 5.26
CA ALA A 51 7.69 2.95 5.91
C ALA A 51 6.68 2.40 4.90
N CYS A 52 6.16 3.25 4.01
CA CYS A 52 5.29 2.81 2.92
C CYS A 52 6.02 1.84 1.98
N LEU A 53 7.29 2.10 1.69
CA LEU A 53 8.13 1.26 0.83
C LEU A 53 8.33 -0.13 1.43
N ALA A 54 8.68 -0.19 2.72
CA ALA A 54 8.84 -1.46 3.45
C ALA A 54 7.52 -2.25 3.48
N TRP A 55 6.39 -1.56 3.67
CA TRP A 55 5.07 -2.18 3.63
C TRP A 55 4.73 -2.77 2.26
N ALA A 56 4.90 -1.99 1.19
CA ALA A 56 4.65 -2.45 -0.18
C ALA A 56 5.54 -3.65 -0.56
N TRP A 57 6.81 -3.64 -0.13
CA TRP A 57 7.71 -4.76 -0.32
C TRP A 57 7.25 -6.01 0.43
N GLY A 58 6.87 -5.88 1.71
CA GLY A 58 6.32 -6.97 2.51
C GLY A 58 5.05 -7.57 1.89
N CYS A 59 4.10 -6.73 1.46
CA CYS A 59 2.91 -7.17 0.73
C CYS A 59 3.28 -7.95 -0.54
N GLN A 60 4.23 -7.46 -1.33
CA GLN A 60 4.64 -8.11 -2.56
C GLN A 60 5.33 -9.46 -2.31
N MET A 61 6.15 -9.57 -1.26
CA MET A 61 6.78 -10.85 -0.89
C MET A 61 5.75 -11.87 -0.43
N LEU A 62 4.81 -11.46 0.42
CA LEU A 62 3.71 -12.31 0.86
C LEU A 62 2.89 -12.80 -0.34
N TRP A 63 2.51 -11.89 -1.23
CA TRP A 63 1.71 -12.21 -2.41
C TRP A 63 2.41 -13.19 -3.35
N ARG A 64 3.71 -12.98 -3.61
CA ARG A 64 4.54 -13.91 -4.39
C ARG A 64 4.67 -15.27 -3.70
N GLY A 65 4.76 -15.30 -2.38
CA GLY A 65 4.78 -16.54 -1.59
C GLY A 65 3.48 -17.33 -1.76
N LEU A 66 2.32 -16.68 -1.61
CA LEU A 66 1.00 -17.28 -1.78
C LEU A 66 0.78 -17.81 -3.20
N GLN A 67 1.23 -17.07 -4.22
CA GLN A 67 1.19 -17.51 -5.62
C GLN A 67 2.06 -18.76 -5.83
N LYS A 68 3.31 -18.77 -5.33
CA LYS A 68 4.20 -19.94 -5.43
C LYS A 68 3.66 -21.16 -4.69
N ALA A 69 2.95 -20.95 -3.59
CA ALA A 69 2.29 -22.02 -2.83
C ALA A 69 1.00 -22.54 -3.50
N GLY A 70 0.58 -21.96 -4.64
CA GLY A 70 -0.66 -22.33 -5.32
C GLY A 70 -1.93 -21.94 -4.57
N LEU A 71 -1.82 -21.06 -3.56
CA LEU A 71 -2.96 -20.57 -2.78
C LEU A 71 -3.66 -19.39 -3.46
N MET A 72 -3.04 -18.82 -4.49
CA MET A 72 -3.54 -17.65 -5.20
C MET A 72 -3.15 -17.70 -6.68
N SER A 73 -4.00 -17.14 -7.55
CA SER A 73 -3.70 -17.03 -8.98
C SER A 73 -2.47 -16.16 -9.24
N HIS A 74 -1.65 -16.54 -10.22
CA HIS A 74 -0.52 -15.73 -10.71
C HIS A 74 -0.97 -14.38 -11.30
N THR A 75 -2.24 -14.25 -11.67
CA THR A 75 -2.84 -13.00 -12.17
C THR A 75 -3.33 -12.07 -11.07
N ALA A 76 -3.37 -12.53 -9.81
CA ALA A 76 -3.79 -11.68 -8.71
C ALA A 76 -2.71 -10.64 -8.42
N GLU A 77 -3.05 -9.36 -8.43
CA GLU A 77 -2.12 -8.28 -8.07
C GLU A 77 -2.15 -8.01 -6.56
N PRO A 78 -1.00 -7.70 -5.93
CA PRO A 78 -0.98 -7.32 -4.53
C PRO A 78 -1.75 -6.00 -4.31
N PRO A 79 -2.54 -5.87 -3.23
CA PRO A 79 -3.32 -4.67 -2.92
C PRO A 79 -2.48 -3.38 -2.88
N LEU A 80 -1.23 -3.48 -2.42
CA LEU A 80 -0.24 -2.42 -2.56
C LEU A 80 1.01 -2.98 -3.21
N SER A 81 1.25 -2.59 -4.46
CA SER A 81 2.49 -2.90 -5.17
C SER A 81 3.49 -1.76 -5.05
N MET A 82 4.78 -2.11 -5.16
CA MET A 82 5.85 -1.11 -5.28
C MET A 82 5.63 -0.19 -6.50
N PHE A 83 5.04 -0.72 -7.58
CA PHE A 83 4.69 0.07 -8.76
C PHE A 83 3.63 1.13 -8.42
N THR A 84 2.53 0.73 -7.79
CA THR A 84 1.45 1.62 -7.36
C THR A 84 1.98 2.70 -6.41
N LEU A 85 2.81 2.31 -5.43
CA LEU A 85 3.39 3.27 -4.49
C LEU A 85 4.30 4.29 -5.19
N ASN A 86 5.13 3.85 -6.15
CA ASN A 86 5.99 4.77 -6.92
C ASN A 86 5.19 5.68 -7.84
N ALA A 87 4.12 5.17 -8.47
CA ALA A 87 3.25 5.96 -9.34
C ALA A 87 2.49 7.04 -8.54
N VAL A 88 2.00 6.71 -7.35
CA VAL A 88 1.21 7.61 -6.49
C VAL A 88 2.10 8.57 -5.67
N GLY A 89 3.26 8.10 -5.22
CA GLY A 89 4.14 8.84 -4.32
C GLY A 89 5.05 9.85 -5.02
N ARG A 90 5.11 9.83 -6.35
CA ARG A 90 5.93 10.75 -7.13
C ARG A 90 5.04 11.66 -7.96
N HIS A 91 5.53 12.89 -8.15
CA HIS A 91 4.93 13.80 -9.09
C HIS A 91 5.27 13.36 -10.51
N SER A 92 4.27 12.96 -11.29
CA SER A 92 4.40 12.67 -12.71
C SER A 92 3.40 13.51 -13.50
N VAL A 93 3.89 14.31 -14.43
CA VAL A 93 3.06 15.01 -15.42
C VAL A 93 3.44 14.48 -16.79
N LEU A 94 2.44 14.22 -17.61
CA LEU A 94 2.62 13.73 -18.97
C LEU A 94 2.56 14.92 -19.94
N ASP A 95 3.63 15.12 -20.71
CA ASP A 95 3.65 16.14 -21.75
C ASP A 95 2.82 15.67 -22.96
N THR A 96 1.74 16.39 -23.24
CA THR A 96 0.83 16.11 -24.37
C THR A 96 1.14 16.94 -25.62
N THR A 97 2.20 17.77 -25.61
CA THR A 97 2.51 18.72 -26.70
C THR A 97 2.63 18.04 -28.06
N ALA A 98 3.32 16.89 -28.11
CA ALA A 98 3.45 16.12 -29.35
C ALA A 98 2.09 15.59 -29.85
N ALA A 99 1.23 15.13 -28.96
CA ALA A 99 -0.10 14.64 -29.31
C ALA A 99 -0.98 15.78 -29.85
N ARG A 100 -0.92 16.96 -29.21
CA ARG A 100 -1.69 18.14 -29.64
C ARG A 100 -1.26 18.62 -31.02
N ARG A 101 0.06 18.70 -31.25
CA ARG A 101 0.65 19.15 -32.53
C ARG A 101 0.43 18.16 -33.66
N ASP A 102 0.76 16.89 -33.45
CA ASP A 102 0.85 15.92 -34.55
C ASP A 102 -0.47 15.15 -34.77
N LEU A 103 -1.30 15.00 -33.73
CA LEU A 103 -2.58 14.30 -33.79
C LEU A 103 -3.80 15.24 -33.76
N GLY A 104 -3.62 16.53 -33.50
CA GLY A 104 -4.73 17.43 -33.19
C GLY A 104 -5.49 17.03 -31.91
N TYR A 105 -4.80 16.38 -30.97
CA TYR A 105 -5.41 15.92 -29.72
C TYR A 105 -5.91 17.10 -28.88
N SER A 106 -7.13 16.99 -28.36
CA SER A 106 -7.69 17.92 -27.37
C SER A 106 -8.50 17.12 -26.35
N PRO A 107 -8.22 17.23 -25.03
CA PRO A 107 -9.04 16.62 -23.99
C PRO A 107 -10.49 17.11 -24.08
N ILE A 108 -11.44 16.18 -24.03
CA ILE A 108 -12.89 16.48 -24.12
C ILE A 108 -13.51 16.57 -22.71
N VAL A 109 -12.89 15.91 -21.73
CA VAL A 109 -13.36 15.81 -20.36
C VAL A 109 -12.32 16.44 -19.43
N SER A 110 -12.73 17.51 -18.74
CA SER A 110 -11.92 18.12 -17.67
C SER A 110 -11.84 17.20 -16.45
N MET A 111 -10.84 17.42 -15.59
CA MET A 111 -10.71 16.58 -14.39
C MET A 111 -11.94 16.68 -13.49
N ARG A 112 -12.52 17.87 -13.34
CA ARG A 112 -13.74 18.06 -12.55
C ARG A 112 -14.91 17.25 -13.11
N GLN A 113 -15.12 17.27 -14.42
CA GLN A 113 -16.18 16.49 -15.07
C GLN A 113 -15.95 14.99 -14.89
N GLY A 114 -14.71 14.52 -15.03
CA GLY A 114 -14.35 13.12 -14.79
C GLY A 114 -14.66 12.67 -13.37
N LEU A 115 -14.29 13.45 -12.34
CA LEU A 115 -14.61 13.15 -10.94
C LEU A 115 -16.13 13.15 -10.68
N CYS A 116 -16.87 14.09 -11.27
CA CYS A 116 -18.33 14.09 -11.20
C CYS A 116 -18.91 12.79 -11.76
N GLY A 117 -18.52 12.42 -12.98
CA GLY A 117 -19.04 11.24 -13.68
C GLY A 117 -18.75 9.96 -12.90
N LEU A 118 -17.52 9.81 -12.40
CA LEU A 118 -17.12 8.65 -11.60
C LEU A 118 -17.96 8.53 -10.31
N ALA A 119 -18.17 9.63 -9.59
CA ALA A 119 -18.98 9.61 -8.37
C ALA A 119 -20.44 9.25 -8.68
N SER A 120 -21.03 9.85 -9.71
CA SER A 120 -22.40 9.55 -10.12
C SER A 120 -22.58 8.09 -10.52
N HIS A 121 -21.64 7.53 -11.28
CA HIS A 121 -21.68 6.11 -11.68
C HIS A 121 -21.68 5.19 -10.46
N HIS A 122 -20.76 5.40 -9.51
CA HIS A 122 -20.70 4.59 -8.30
C HIS A 122 -21.94 4.72 -7.41
N LEU A 123 -22.51 5.92 -7.29
CA LEU A 123 -23.75 6.11 -6.52
C LEU A 123 -24.92 5.37 -7.18
N ALA A 124 -25.00 5.38 -8.52
CA ALA A 124 -26.01 4.64 -9.27
C ALA A 124 -25.87 3.10 -9.09
N GLU A 125 -24.64 2.57 -9.10
CA GLU A 125 -24.39 1.16 -8.81
C GLU A 125 -24.80 0.76 -7.39
N ARG A 126 -24.54 1.62 -6.39
CA ARG A 126 -24.96 1.37 -5.00
C ARG A 126 -26.47 1.34 -4.84
N SER A 127 -27.19 2.21 -5.55
CA SER A 127 -28.66 2.19 -5.54
C SER A 127 -29.24 0.96 -6.26
N SER A 128 -28.58 0.47 -7.30
CA SER A 128 -29.03 -0.70 -8.06
C SER A 128 -28.66 -2.04 -7.40
N GLY A 129 -27.62 -2.06 -6.55
CA GLY A 129 -27.07 -3.24 -5.88
C GLY A 129 -27.41 -3.38 -4.39
N SER A 130 -28.45 -2.69 -3.89
CA SER A 130 -28.81 -2.67 -2.46
C SER A 130 -29.36 -4.01 -1.94
N GLY A 131 -28.46 -4.99 -1.78
CA GLY A 131 -28.62 -6.21 -1.01
C GLY A 131 -27.37 -6.61 -0.19
N ALA A 132 -26.22 -5.95 -0.38
CA ALA A 132 -25.01 -6.21 0.40
C ALA A 132 -24.73 -5.05 1.38
N SER A 133 -25.32 -5.18 2.57
CA SER A 133 -25.10 -4.34 3.74
C SER A 133 -23.63 -4.34 4.17
N PHE A 134 -22.94 -3.21 4.07
CA PHE A 134 -21.82 -2.90 4.94
C PHE A 134 -22.29 -1.81 5.92
N SER A 135 -22.73 -2.26 7.10
CA SER A 135 -23.06 -1.41 8.23
C SER A 135 -21.79 -0.70 8.68
N ALA A 136 -21.64 0.57 8.27
CA ALA A 136 -20.62 1.44 8.81
C ALA A 136 -21.00 1.76 10.25
N ALA A 137 -20.29 1.14 11.19
CA ALA A 137 -20.40 1.41 12.61
C ALA A 137 -20.24 2.91 12.86
N ALA A 138 -21.31 3.52 13.36
CA ALA A 138 -21.36 4.90 13.81
C ALA A 138 -20.28 5.12 14.86
N SER A 139 -19.36 6.05 14.57
CA SER A 139 -18.34 6.48 15.52
C SER A 139 -18.99 7.44 16.53
N THR A 140 -18.90 7.05 17.80
CA THR A 140 -19.33 7.83 18.96
C THR A 140 -18.60 9.16 19.02
N SER A 141 -19.36 10.24 19.10
CA SER A 141 -18.91 11.60 19.35
C SER A 141 -18.43 11.75 20.80
N THR A 142 -17.22 12.27 21.01
CA THR A 142 -16.80 12.84 22.30
C THR A 142 -16.27 14.26 22.06
N SER A 143 -16.74 15.18 22.89
CA SER A 143 -16.73 16.62 22.74
C SER A 143 -15.39 17.31 23.04
N VAL A 144 -15.11 18.35 22.24
CA VAL A 144 -14.65 19.71 22.59
C VAL A 144 -13.91 19.91 23.94
N GLY A 145 -12.66 20.38 23.84
CA GLY A 145 -11.92 21.08 24.90
C GLY A 145 -10.93 22.07 24.27
N ASP A 146 -10.98 23.32 24.75
CA ASP A 146 -10.43 24.55 24.16
C ASP A 146 -8.90 24.59 23.91
N PRO A 147 -8.44 25.25 22.82
CA PRO A 147 -7.03 25.51 22.55
C PRO A 147 -6.65 26.96 22.87
N LEU A 148 -6.61 27.32 24.14
CA LEU A 148 -6.08 28.62 24.58
C LEU A 148 -5.44 28.44 25.96
N LEU A 149 -4.15 28.09 26.00
CA LEU A 149 -3.23 28.32 27.14
C LEU A 149 -1.82 27.71 26.90
N LEU A 150 -1.18 27.96 25.75
CA LEU A 150 0.23 27.61 25.55
C LEU A 150 0.99 28.70 24.76
N SER A 151 0.80 29.97 25.13
CA SER A 151 1.47 31.13 24.51
C SER A 151 2.39 31.93 25.44
N GLU A 152 2.72 31.45 26.64
CA GLU A 152 3.64 32.15 27.54
C GLU A 152 4.60 31.18 28.23
N ARG A 153 5.66 30.80 27.52
CA ARG A 153 6.94 30.39 28.11
C ARG A 153 8.06 30.44 27.07
N ALA A 154 8.22 31.63 26.47
CA ALA A 154 9.40 32.01 25.72
C ALA A 154 10.21 32.99 26.59
N ALA A 155 11.11 32.46 27.42
CA ALA A 155 12.25 33.24 27.94
C ALA A 155 13.27 32.35 28.65
N GLN A 156 14.48 32.36 28.09
CA GLN A 156 15.77 32.36 28.79
C GLN A 156 16.27 31.05 29.43
N THR A 157 17.25 30.43 28.77
CA THR A 157 18.43 29.87 29.45
C THR A 157 19.62 29.81 28.46
N PRO A 158 20.88 29.96 28.94
CA PRO A 158 22.02 30.39 28.15
C PRO A 158 22.77 29.25 27.43
N LEU A 159 23.48 29.62 26.35
CA LEU A 159 24.41 28.78 25.60
C LEU A 159 25.66 28.41 26.42
N ALA A 160 25.99 27.11 26.46
CA ALA A 160 27.35 26.59 26.69
C ALA A 160 27.43 25.11 26.18
N PRO A 161 28.63 24.55 25.95
CA PRO A 161 28.96 23.85 24.70
C PRO A 161 28.83 22.32 24.79
N ALA A 162 28.18 21.69 23.80
CA ALA A 162 28.12 20.23 23.70
C ALA A 162 28.10 19.76 22.23
N VAL A 163 29.26 19.77 21.57
CA VAL A 163 29.43 19.27 20.19
C VAL A 163 29.96 17.81 20.17
N VAL A 164 29.92 17.08 21.28
CA VAL A 164 30.39 15.67 21.33
C VAL A 164 29.27 14.67 21.63
N PHE A 165 28.02 15.12 21.87
CA PHE A 165 26.92 14.23 22.27
C PHE A 165 25.94 13.86 21.14
N THR A 166 26.12 14.41 19.93
CA THR A 166 25.19 14.22 18.81
C THR A 166 25.36 12.90 18.06
N GLU A 167 26.57 12.35 17.98
CA GLU A 167 26.79 11.10 17.24
C GLU A 167 26.22 9.89 17.98
N THR A 168 26.44 9.80 19.29
CA THR A 168 25.95 8.67 20.10
C THR A 168 24.42 8.63 20.13
N ALA A 169 23.76 9.79 20.23
CA ALA A 169 22.30 9.88 20.20
C ALA A 169 21.73 9.46 18.84
N VAL A 170 22.41 9.80 17.73
CA VAL A 170 22.00 9.39 16.38
C VAL A 170 22.13 7.87 16.20
N TYR A 171 23.22 7.27 16.67
CA TYR A 171 23.40 5.82 16.64
C TYR A 171 22.41 5.10 17.55
N SER A 172 22.10 5.62 18.73
CA SER A 172 21.10 5.04 19.63
C SER A 172 19.69 5.09 19.02
N VAL A 173 19.33 6.18 18.32
CA VAL A 173 18.02 6.28 17.63
C VAL A 173 17.96 5.37 16.41
N LEU A 174 19.04 5.25 15.64
CA LEU A 174 19.16 4.30 14.52
C LEU A 174 19.10 2.85 14.99
N PHE A 175 19.80 2.52 16.07
CA PHE A 175 19.80 1.20 16.69
C PHE A 175 18.42 0.84 17.25
N LEU A 176 17.77 1.77 17.98
CA LEU A 176 16.41 1.58 18.49
C LEU A 176 15.40 1.41 17.35
N ARG A 177 15.56 2.17 16.25
CA ARG A 177 14.75 2.00 15.03
C ARG A 177 14.99 0.64 14.39
N LEU A 178 16.24 0.23 14.19
CA LEU A 178 16.59 -1.05 13.59
C LEU A 178 16.06 -2.22 14.42
N HIS A 179 16.14 -2.11 15.75
CA HIS A 179 15.61 -3.08 16.69
C HIS A 179 14.07 -3.12 16.65
N LEU A 180 13.39 -1.97 16.60
CA LEU A 180 11.94 -1.90 16.42
C LEU A 180 11.50 -2.48 15.07
N TYR A 181 12.22 -2.19 13.98
CA TYR A 181 11.94 -2.75 12.66
C TYR A 181 12.17 -4.27 12.64
N GLY A 182 13.16 -4.76 13.37
CA GLY A 182 13.38 -6.19 13.59
C GLY A 182 12.19 -6.85 14.28
N HIS A 183 11.69 -6.28 15.38
CA HIS A 183 10.52 -6.81 16.09
C HIS A 183 9.25 -6.75 15.24
N VAL A 184 9.05 -5.68 14.48
CA VAL A 184 7.91 -5.57 13.54
C VAL A 184 8.03 -6.61 12.42
N LEU A 185 9.22 -6.83 11.87
CA LEU A 185 9.45 -7.86 10.86
C LEU A 185 9.20 -9.26 11.42
N VAL A 186 9.71 -9.55 12.62
CA VAL A 186 9.49 -10.83 13.31
C VAL A 186 7.99 -11.02 13.62
N ALA A 187 7.29 -10.00 14.09
CA ALA A 187 5.85 -10.06 14.33
C ALA A 187 5.05 -10.28 13.04
N ILE A 188 5.42 -9.62 11.94
CA ILE A 188 4.79 -9.84 10.63
C ILE A 188 5.04 -11.27 10.16
N VAL A 189 6.28 -11.77 10.27
CA VAL A 189 6.62 -13.15 9.89
C VAL A 189 5.85 -14.15 10.76
N ALA A 190 5.74 -13.92 12.07
CA ALA A 190 4.98 -14.76 12.98
C ALA A 190 3.49 -14.81 12.61
N VAL A 191 2.86 -13.65 12.38
CA VAL A 191 1.45 -13.57 11.96
C VAL A 191 1.24 -14.26 10.60
N VAL A 192 2.17 -14.07 9.66
CA VAL A 192 2.10 -14.75 8.35
C VAL A 192 2.24 -16.26 8.51
N CYS A 193 3.17 -16.73 9.35
CA CYS A 193 3.33 -18.15 9.65
C CYS A 193 2.08 -18.75 10.31
N ASP A 194 1.45 -18.05 11.26
CA ASP A 194 0.22 -18.50 11.92
C ASP A 194 -0.95 -18.59 10.94
N VAL A 195 -1.11 -17.61 10.05
CA VAL A 195 -2.14 -17.62 9.00
C VAL A 195 -1.90 -18.78 8.02
N ILE A 196 -0.65 -19.00 7.58
CA ILE A 196 -0.32 -20.13 6.70
C ILE A 196 -0.60 -21.46 7.41
N TYR A 197 -0.23 -21.59 8.68
CA TYR A 197 -0.48 -22.78 9.48
C TYR A 197 -1.98 -23.08 9.61
N ALA A 198 -2.80 -22.06 9.90
CA ALA A 198 -4.25 -22.20 9.98
C ALA A 198 -4.89 -22.64 8.65
N ILE A 199 -4.40 -22.11 7.52
CA ILE A 199 -4.87 -22.50 6.18
C ILE A 199 -4.50 -23.96 5.86
N LEU A 200 -3.29 -24.40 6.21
CA LEU A 200 -2.86 -25.79 6.01
C LEU A 200 -3.68 -26.77 6.84
N GLN A 201 -3.95 -26.43 8.11
CA GLN A 201 -4.86 -27.18 9.00
C GLN A 201 -6.26 -27.35 8.42
N GLN A 202 -6.85 -26.27 7.88
CA GLN A 202 -8.17 -26.35 7.24
C GLN A 202 -8.18 -27.26 6.02
N ARG A 203 -7.07 -27.32 5.26
CA ARG A 203 -6.95 -28.22 4.10
C ARG A 203 -6.86 -29.69 4.48
N GLU A 204 -6.12 -30.03 5.53
CA GLU A 204 -6.07 -31.40 6.05
C GLU A 204 -7.43 -31.85 6.60
N ALA A 205 -8.14 -30.96 7.28
CA ALA A 205 -9.48 -31.25 7.81
C ALA A 205 -10.55 -31.41 6.71
N SER A 206 -10.33 -30.86 5.51
CA SER A 206 -11.29 -30.87 4.39
C SER A 206 -11.02 -31.99 3.37
N ALA A 207 -9.95 -32.76 3.51
CA ALA A 207 -9.66 -33.89 2.63
C ALA A 207 -10.45 -35.14 3.08
N PRO A 208 -11.36 -35.71 2.27
CA PRO A 208 -12.06 -36.92 2.62
C PRO A 208 -11.08 -38.11 2.63
N ILE A 209 -10.76 -38.60 3.84
CA ILE A 209 -9.90 -39.76 4.05
C ILE A 209 -10.58 -41.01 3.47
N LYS A 210 -10.06 -41.50 2.35
CA LYS A 210 -10.22 -42.88 1.89
C LYS A 210 -8.88 -43.37 1.34
N VAL A 211 -7.94 -43.72 2.22
CA VAL A 211 -6.74 -44.46 1.85
C VAL A 211 -6.47 -45.54 2.89
N SER A 212 -6.28 -46.78 2.41
CA SER A 212 -6.01 -47.97 3.20
C SER A 212 -4.58 -47.95 3.80
N PRO A 213 -4.32 -48.67 4.90
CA PRO A 213 -3.03 -48.60 5.58
C PRO A 213 -2.00 -49.44 4.82
N ARG A 214 -1.14 -48.78 4.04
CA ARG A 214 0.17 -49.33 3.67
C ARG A 214 1.26 -48.33 4.01
N SER A 215 1.92 -48.65 5.14
CA SER A 215 3.24 -48.23 5.59
C SER A 215 4.01 -47.28 4.66
N PHE A 216 3.88 -45.98 4.89
CA PHE A 216 4.84 -44.99 4.41
C PHE A 216 5.80 -44.70 5.56
N ARG A 217 6.99 -45.27 5.49
CA ARG A 217 8.09 -45.07 6.44
C ARG A 217 8.73 -43.72 6.12
N SER A 218 8.52 -42.72 6.97
CA SER A 218 9.09 -41.38 6.84
C SER A 218 10.42 -41.28 7.60
N ASP A 219 11.51 -41.69 6.95
CA ASP A 219 12.86 -41.30 7.38
C ASP A 219 13.20 -39.97 6.69
N GLY A 220 12.73 -38.87 7.29
CA GLY A 220 13.00 -37.52 6.85
C GLY A 220 12.79 -36.58 8.01
N GLN A 221 13.87 -36.29 8.74
CA GLN A 221 13.88 -35.42 9.91
C GLN A 221 13.48 -33.98 9.52
N TRP A 222 12.18 -33.68 9.63
CA TRP A 222 11.73 -32.31 9.78
C TRP A 222 12.15 -31.87 11.18
N LEU A 223 13.12 -30.97 11.27
CA LEU A 223 13.42 -30.25 12.52
C LEU A 223 12.09 -29.70 13.05
N SER A 224 11.70 -30.12 14.25
CA SER A 224 10.45 -29.70 14.88
C SER A 224 10.36 -28.17 14.90
N PHE A 225 9.15 -27.61 14.82
CA PHE A 225 8.91 -26.17 14.83
C PHE A 225 9.66 -25.44 15.98
N SER A 226 9.80 -26.09 17.13
CA SER A 226 10.62 -25.63 18.26
C SER A 226 12.10 -25.50 17.93
N ALA A 227 12.67 -26.38 17.10
CA ALA A 227 14.06 -26.29 16.66
C ALA A 227 14.30 -25.11 15.71
N TRP A 228 13.31 -24.77 14.86
CA TRP A 228 13.38 -23.56 14.02
C TRP A 228 13.32 -22.26 14.84
N ILE A 229 12.48 -22.22 15.88
CA ILE A 229 12.44 -21.09 16.82
C ILE A 229 13.77 -20.93 17.54
N LEU A 230 14.40 -22.03 17.97
CA LEU A 230 15.71 -21.99 18.63
C LEU A 230 16.84 -21.56 17.69
N VAL A 231 16.81 -21.98 16.41
CA VAL A 231 17.78 -21.53 15.40
C VAL A 231 17.62 -20.02 15.11
N LEU A 232 16.39 -19.53 14.98
CA LEU A 232 16.14 -18.09 14.79
C LEU A 232 16.52 -17.27 16.02
N ALA A 233 16.26 -17.78 17.23
CA ALA A 233 16.67 -17.15 18.48
C ALA A 233 18.22 -17.15 18.65
N ALA A 234 18.91 -18.20 18.20
CA ALA A 234 20.37 -18.29 18.24
C ALA A 234 21.03 -17.33 17.23
N ILE A 235 20.47 -17.21 16.03
CA ILE A 235 20.93 -16.24 15.02
C ILE A 235 20.71 -14.81 15.54
N TYR A 236 19.56 -14.53 16.17
CA TYR A 236 19.25 -13.22 16.75
C TYR A 236 20.13 -12.85 17.95
N ARG A 237 20.70 -13.84 18.66
CA ARG A 237 21.62 -13.59 19.78
C ARG A 237 23.07 -13.32 19.34
N PHE A 238 23.36 -13.55 18.06
CA PHE A 238 24.68 -13.35 17.45
C PHE A 238 24.81 -11.99 16.73
N PHE A 239 23.68 -11.32 16.47
CA PHE A 239 23.60 -9.95 15.92
C PHE A 239 23.18 -8.96 17.01
#